data_AF-A0A963CV80-F1
#
_entry.id   AF-A0A963CV80-F1
#
_cell.length_a   1.000
_cell.length_b   1.000
_cell.length_c   1.000
_cell.angle_alpha   90.00
_cell.angle_beta   90.00
_cell.angle_gamma   90.00
#
_symmetry.space_group_name_H-M   'P 1'
#
loop_
_entity.id
_entity.type
_entity.pdbx_description
1 polymer ?
#
loop_
_entity_poly.entity_id
_entity_poly.type
_entity_poly.pdbx_seq_one_letter_code
_entity_poly.pdbx_strand_id
1 'polypeptide(L)'
;MADYPDALVRSHYLFDGSQVTIRPIRPDDAEMEQDFVRHLSKESRYARFMATLRELPPPKLRYLTEPDYDRHMALVATVARDGHEVEVGVVRYVVGPDGRGCEFAIAVDDAWQGTGVAGLMM
;
A
#
# COMPACT_ATOMS: atom_id res chain seq x y z
N MET A 1 17.38 12.24 4.35
CA MET A 1 16.55 11.26 3.64
C MET A 1 16.52 10.05 4.56
N ALA A 2 15.35 9.58 4.97
CA ALA A 2 15.29 8.38 5.81
C ALA A 2 15.80 7.20 4.98
N ASP A 3 16.62 6.33 5.58
CA ASP A 3 17.12 5.15 4.90
C ASP A 3 15.96 4.18 4.62
N TYR A 4 15.94 3.61 3.42
CA TYR A 4 14.90 2.67 3.02
C TYR A 4 15.00 1.40 3.88
N PRO A 5 13.91 0.93 4.52
CA PRO A 5 13.98 -0.19 5.45
C PRO A 5 13.93 -1.54 4.74
N ASP A 6 14.99 -1.89 4.00
CA ASP A 6 15.12 -3.13 3.21
C ASP A 6 14.85 -4.41 4.02
N ALA A 7 15.13 -4.39 5.33
CA ALA A 7 14.90 -5.54 6.21
C ALA A 7 13.42 -5.95 6.33
N LEU A 8 12.47 -5.09 5.93
CA LEU A 8 11.04 -5.37 5.94
C LEU A 8 10.54 -6.08 4.67
N VAL A 9 11.40 -6.21 3.65
CA VAL A 9 11.09 -6.88 2.39
C VAL A 9 10.96 -8.38 2.62
N ARG A 10 9.83 -8.96 2.23
CA ARG A 10 9.54 -10.39 2.37
C ARG A 10 8.59 -10.88 1.29
N SER A 11 8.77 -12.11 0.83
CA SER A 11 7.86 -12.74 -0.11
C SER A 11 7.14 -13.93 0.52
N HIS A 12 5.89 -14.14 0.12
CA HIS A 12 5.05 -15.25 0.57
C HIS A 12 4.26 -15.82 -0.62
N TYR A 13 4.02 -17.12 -0.60
CA TYR A 13 3.12 -17.76 -1.56
C TYR A 13 1.71 -17.86 -0.99
N LEU A 14 0.71 -17.43 -1.74
CA LEU A 14 -0.68 -17.64 -1.39
C LEU A 14 -1.09 -19.11 -1.68
N PHE A 15 -2.29 -19.48 -1.24
CA PHE A 15 -2.80 -20.84 -1.40
C PHE A 15 -2.94 -21.27 -2.88
N ASP A 16 -3.22 -20.31 -3.76
CA ASP A 16 -3.33 -20.53 -5.21
C ASP A 16 -1.96 -20.62 -5.92
N GLY A 17 -0.85 -20.47 -5.18
CA GLY A 17 0.51 -20.47 -5.71
C GLY A 17 1.01 -19.09 -6.18
N SER A 18 0.20 -18.04 -6.08
CA SER A 18 0.64 -16.67 -6.41
C SER A 18 1.70 -16.19 -5.42
N GLN A 19 2.84 -15.71 -5.92
CA GLN A 19 3.87 -15.08 -5.07
C GLN A 19 3.53 -13.61 -4.85
N VAL A 20 3.42 -13.21 -3.58
CA VAL A 20 3.23 -11.82 -3.14
C VAL A 20 4.50 -11.35 -2.45
N THR A 21 4.99 -10.17 -2.81
CA THR A 21 6.11 -9.51 -2.14
C THR A 21 5.60 -8.31 -1.37
N ILE A 22 5.89 -8.27 -0.07
CA ILE A 22 5.60 -7.14 0.81
C ILE A 22 6.88 -6.35 1.00
N ARG A 23 6.84 -5.04 0.72
CA ARG A 23 7.99 -4.14 0.87
C ARG A 23 7.55 -2.73 1.26
N PRO A 24 8.41 -1.93 1.89
CA PRO A 24 8.13 -0.51 2.11
C PRO A 24 7.87 0.22 0.79
N ILE A 25 6.90 1.14 0.78
CA ILE A 25 6.68 2.04 -0.36
C ILE A 25 7.81 3.06 -0.45
N ARG A 26 8.16 3.50 -1.66
CA ARG A 26 9.20 4.49 -1.93
C ARG A 26 8.72 5.53 -2.96
N PRO A 27 9.43 6.67 -3.11
CA PRO A 27 9.00 7.74 -4.02
C PRO A 27 8.76 7.28 -5.47
N ASP A 28 9.57 6.33 -5.94
CA ASP A 28 9.49 5.77 -7.30
C ASP A 28 8.23 4.93 -7.55
N ASP A 29 7.47 4.58 -6.50
CA ASP A 29 6.23 3.81 -6.61
C ASP A 29 5.01 4.69 -6.94
N ALA A 30 5.19 6.01 -7.14
CA ALA A 30 4.08 6.95 -7.32
C ALA A 30 3.13 6.57 -8.48
N GLU A 31 3.66 6.07 -9.60
CA GLU A 31 2.81 5.61 -10.70
C GLU A 31 2.05 4.33 -10.34
N MET A 32 2.71 3.39 -9.65
CA MET A 32 2.12 2.12 -9.21
C MET A 32 0.99 2.34 -8.18
N GLU A 33 1.19 3.20 -7.18
CA GLU A 33 0.17 3.55 -6.17
C GLU A 33 -1.01 4.27 -6.84
N GLN A 34 -0.74 5.15 -7.81
CA GLN A 34 -1.77 5.84 -8.57
C GLN A 34 -2.62 4.86 -9.39
N ASP A 35 -1.99 3.85 -10.01
CA ASP A 35 -2.68 2.80 -10.75
C ASP A 35 -3.47 1.85 -9.84
N PHE A 36 -2.91 1.50 -8.68
CA PHE A 36 -3.63 0.77 -7.64
C PHE A 36 -4.92 1.51 -7.25
N VAL A 37 -4.84 2.81 -6.95
CA VAL A 37 -6.03 3.61 -6.63
C VAL A 37 -7.01 3.67 -7.80
N ARG A 38 -6.56 3.71 -9.06
CA ARG A 38 -7.45 3.68 -10.23
C ARG A 38 -8.21 2.35 -10.35
N HIS A 39 -7.57 1.23 -10.00
CA HIS A 39 -8.16 -0.11 -10.08
C HIS A 39 -9.15 -0.42 -8.95
N LEU A 40 -9.02 0.23 -7.79
CA LEU A 40 -9.99 0.08 -6.72
C LEU A 40 -11.42 0.42 -7.17
N SER A 41 -12.38 -0.39 -6.70
CA SER A 41 -13.81 -0.11 -6.85
C SER A 41 -14.18 1.24 -6.21
N LYS A 42 -15.37 1.76 -6.54
CA LYS A 42 -15.84 3.03 -5.96
C LYS A 42 -16.02 2.87 -4.44
N GLU A 43 -16.50 1.71 -4.03
CA GLU A 43 -16.75 1.29 -2.67
C GLU A 43 -15.43 1.22 -1.89
N SER A 44 -14.42 0.51 -2.44
CA SER A 44 -13.09 0.40 -1.84
C SER A 44 -12.38 1.75 -1.71
N ARG A 45 -12.45 2.60 -2.74
CA ARG A 45 -11.91 3.98 -2.66
C ARG A 45 -12.62 4.83 -1.63
N TYR A 46 -13.93 4.75 -1.57
CA TYR A 46 -14.70 5.49 -0.57
C TYR A 46 -14.36 5.03 0.84
N ALA A 47 -14.28 3.73 1.09
CA ALA A 47 -13.86 3.20 2.38
C ALA A 47 -12.45 3.65 2.77
N ARG A 48 -11.53 3.73 1.80
CA ARG A 48 -10.13 4.09 2.04
C ARG A 48 -9.90 5.59 2.23
N PHE A 49 -10.62 6.44 1.51
CA PHE A 49 -10.36 7.88 1.44
C PHE A 49 -11.52 8.75 1.92
N MET A 50 -12.65 8.15 2.29
CA MET A 50 -13.92 8.83 2.62
C MET A 50 -14.33 9.85 1.56
N ALA A 51 -14.00 9.56 0.31
CA ALA A 51 -14.20 10.44 -0.83
C ALA A 51 -14.32 9.64 -2.12
N THR A 52 -15.08 10.16 -3.07
CA THR A 52 -15.27 9.59 -4.42
C THR A 52 -14.14 10.00 -5.38
N LEU A 53 -12.91 10.06 -4.86
CA LEU A 53 -11.72 10.38 -5.65
C LEU A 53 -11.48 9.27 -6.67
N ARG A 54 -11.30 9.63 -7.95
CA ARG A 54 -10.89 8.66 -8.98
C ARG A 54 -9.38 8.45 -9.02
N GLU A 55 -8.66 9.50 -8.65
CA GLU A 55 -7.21 9.62 -8.72
C GLU A 55 -6.72 10.41 -7.50
N LEU A 56 -5.46 10.21 -7.12
CA LEU A 56 -4.82 10.99 -6.08
C LEU A 56 -4.33 12.32 -6.66
N PRO A 57 -4.68 13.47 -6.07
CA PRO A 57 -4.03 14.73 -6.41
C PRO A 57 -2.51 14.63 -6.17
N PRO A 58 -1.65 15.28 -6.97
CA PRO A 58 -0.19 15.14 -6.85
C PRO A 58 0.38 15.37 -5.43
N PRO A 59 -0.12 16.34 -4.63
CA PRO A 59 0.35 16.49 -3.24
C PRO A 59 -0.01 15.29 -2.36
N LYS A 60 -1.19 14.70 -2.57
CA LYS A 60 -1.63 13.52 -1.83
C LYS A 60 -0.82 12.30 -2.26
N LEU A 61 -0.57 12.13 -3.56
CA LEU A 61 0.24 11.02 -4.07
C LEU A 61 1.65 11.04 -3.48
N ARG A 62 2.35 12.19 -3.51
CA ARG A 62 3.66 12.35 -2.86
C ARG A 62 3.61 12.03 -1.37
N TYR A 63 2.61 12.55 -0.67
CA TYR A 63 2.41 12.19 0.74
C TYR A 63 2.20 10.67 0.91
N LEU A 64 1.55 9.99 -0.02
CA LEU A 64 1.39 8.54 0.07
C LEU A 64 2.69 7.77 -0.21
N THR A 65 3.54 8.24 -1.11
CA THR A 65 4.72 7.48 -1.58
C THR A 65 6.04 7.89 -0.93
N GLU A 66 6.05 8.99 -0.15
CA GLU A 66 7.25 9.53 0.51
C GLU A 66 7.11 9.54 2.05
N PRO A 67 6.87 8.38 2.71
CA PRO A 67 6.85 8.29 4.17
C PRO A 67 8.23 8.54 4.78
N ASP A 68 8.27 8.96 6.05
CA ASP A 68 9.53 9.13 6.81
C ASP A 68 10.07 7.82 7.43
N TYR A 69 9.33 6.72 7.26
CA TYR A 69 9.63 5.38 7.79
C TYR A 69 9.72 5.27 9.32
N ASP A 70 9.31 6.30 10.06
CA ASP A 70 9.30 6.33 11.52
C ASP A 70 7.87 6.56 12.03
N ARG A 71 7.40 7.80 11.90
CA ARG A 71 6.05 8.21 12.32
C ARG A 71 5.03 8.00 11.23
N HIS A 72 5.46 7.88 9.99
CA HIS A 72 4.62 7.58 8.85
C HIS A 72 5.27 6.43 8.11
N MET A 73 4.56 5.30 8.02
CA MET A 73 5.03 4.09 7.36
C MET A 73 3.96 3.54 6.44
N ALA A 74 4.36 2.99 5.31
CA ALA A 74 3.49 2.16 4.49
C ALA A 74 4.25 1.00 3.86
N LEU A 75 3.60 -0.17 3.81
CA LEU A 75 4.06 -1.33 3.08
C LEU A 75 3.07 -1.62 1.93
N VAL A 76 3.60 -1.90 0.75
CA VAL A 76 2.84 -2.38 -0.40
C VAL A 76 2.99 -3.89 -0.51
N ALA A 77 1.89 -4.57 -0.85
CA ALA A 77 1.90 -5.92 -1.36
C ALA A 77 1.89 -5.85 -2.89
N THR A 78 2.84 -6.53 -3.52
CA THR A 78 3.04 -6.53 -4.96
C THR A 78 3.08 -7.94 -5.51
N VAL A 79 2.73 -8.09 -6.77
CA VAL A 79 2.90 -9.32 -7.55
C VAL A 79 3.62 -9.02 -8.84
N ALA A 80 4.32 -10.00 -9.39
CA ALA A 80 4.93 -9.87 -10.70
C ALA A 80 3.88 -10.18 -11.79
N ARG A 81 3.66 -9.24 -12.71
CA ARG A 81 2.88 -9.45 -13.94
C ARG A 81 3.66 -8.91 -15.12
N ASP A 82 3.86 -9.74 -16.14
CA ASP A 82 4.58 -9.38 -17.37
C ASP A 82 5.94 -8.71 -17.12
N GLY A 83 6.66 -9.17 -16.09
CA GLY A 83 7.97 -8.65 -15.70
C GLY A 83 7.95 -7.34 -14.89
N HIS A 84 6.77 -6.83 -14.52
CA HIS A 84 6.60 -5.61 -13.75
C HIS A 84 5.95 -5.91 -12.39
N GLU A 85 6.27 -5.11 -11.38
CA GLU A 85 5.55 -5.14 -10.11
C GLU A 85 4.20 -4.47 -10.28
N VAL A 86 3.15 -5.13 -9.78
CA VAL A 86 1.80 -4.60 -9.70
C VAL A 86 1.39 -4.62 -8.24
N GLU A 87 1.02 -3.45 -7.72
CA GLU A 87 0.49 -3.33 -6.37
C GLU A 87 -0.92 -3.92 -6.27
N VAL A 88 -1.12 -4.73 -5.24
CA VAL A 88 -2.38 -5.43 -4.96
C VAL A 88 -2.93 -5.12 -3.57
N GLY A 89 -2.17 -4.36 -2.78
CA GLY A 89 -2.63 -3.84 -1.50
C GLY A 89 -1.61 -2.93 -0.85
N VAL A 90 -2.07 -2.07 0.05
CA VAL A 90 -1.25 -1.18 0.85
C VAL A 90 -1.74 -1.17 2.28
N VAL A 91 -0.80 -1.23 3.23
CA VAL A 91 -1.05 -1.02 4.66
C VAL A 91 -0.23 0.17 5.12
N ARG A 92 -0.79 0.96 6.02
CA ARG A 92 -0.19 2.21 6.50
C ARG A 92 -0.50 2.43 7.95
N TYR A 93 0.47 3.00 8.66
CA TYR A 93 0.20 3.72 9.89
C TYR A 93 0.77 5.14 9.86
N VAL A 94 0.12 6.04 10.59
CA VAL A 94 0.60 7.41 10.86
C VAL A 94 0.45 7.69 12.35
N VAL A 95 1.57 7.94 13.03
CA VAL A 95 1.62 8.27 14.45
C VAL A 95 1.08 9.68 14.65
N GLY A 96 0.09 9.81 15.53
CA GLY A 96 -0.51 11.09 15.87
C GLY A 96 0.51 12.05 16.51
N PRO A 97 0.27 13.38 16.47
CA PRO A 97 1.24 14.38 16.92
C PRO A 97 1.78 14.17 18.33
N ASP A 98 0.96 13.64 19.24
CA ASP A 98 1.30 13.39 20.65
C ASP A 98 2.11 12.10 20.89
N GLY A 99 2.34 11.28 19.86
CA GLY A 99 3.13 10.06 19.93
C GLY A 99 2.50 8.91 20.68
N ARG A 100 1.22 9.02 21.11
CA ARG A 100 0.56 8.02 21.96
C ARG A 100 -0.41 7.11 21.22
N GLY A 101 -0.68 7.39 19.95
CA GLY A 101 -1.53 6.58 19.10
C GLY A 101 -1.11 6.69 17.63
N CYS A 102 -1.65 5.80 16.81
CA CYS A 102 -1.51 5.87 15.36
C CYS A 102 -2.85 5.61 14.68
N GLU A 103 -3.02 6.23 13.52
CA GLU A 103 -4.06 5.86 12.58
C GLU A 103 -3.55 4.74 11.70
N PHE A 104 -4.33 3.67 11.57
CA PHE A 104 -4.02 2.53 10.71
C PHE A 104 -5.02 2.47 9.55
N ALA A 105 -4.53 2.18 8.35
CA ALA A 105 -5.37 1.94 7.18
C ALA A 105 -4.81 0.81 6.33
N ILE A 106 -5.71 0.00 5.77
CA ILE A 106 -5.38 -1.03 4.79
C ILE A 106 -6.35 -0.93 3.61
N ALA A 107 -5.84 -1.14 2.40
CA ALA A 107 -6.62 -1.33 1.20
C ALA A 107 -6.06 -2.53 0.42
N VAL A 108 -6.94 -3.32 -0.16
CA VAL A 108 -6.59 -4.45 -1.03
C VAL A 108 -7.41 -4.31 -2.30
N ASP A 109 -6.75 -4.52 -3.44
CA ASP A 109 -7.40 -4.55 -4.75
C ASP A 109 -8.56 -5.54 -4.71
N ASP A 110 -9.71 -5.14 -5.25
CA ASP A 110 -10.94 -5.92 -5.19
C ASP A 110 -10.78 -7.35 -5.75
N ALA A 111 -9.91 -7.54 -6.76
CA ALA A 111 -9.61 -8.86 -7.32
C ALA A 111 -8.78 -9.76 -6.38
N TRP A 112 -8.14 -9.18 -5.36
CA TRP A 112 -7.28 -9.86 -4.39
C TRP A 112 -7.92 -10.00 -3.01
N GLN A 113 -9.15 -9.52 -2.83
CA GLN A 113 -9.90 -9.74 -1.59
C GLN A 113 -10.21 -11.23 -1.40
N GLY A 114 -10.18 -11.69 -0.15
CA GLY A 114 -10.42 -13.10 0.20
C GLY A 114 -9.24 -14.05 -0.07
N THR A 115 -8.16 -13.57 -0.69
CA THR A 115 -6.96 -14.40 -0.99
C THR A 115 -6.01 -14.56 0.20
N GLY A 116 -6.19 -13.75 1.26
CA GLY A 116 -5.30 -13.71 2.43
C GLY A 116 -4.25 -12.60 2.40
N VAL A 117 -4.15 -11.81 1.32
CA VAL A 117 -3.19 -10.68 1.22
C VAL A 117 -3.25 -9.75 2.42
N ALA A 118 -4.44 -9.32 2.83
CA ALA A 118 -4.60 -8.46 4.02
C ALA A 118 -4.01 -9.09 5.29
N GLY A 119 -4.14 -10.40 5.45
CA GLY A 119 -3.62 -11.14 6.60
C GLY A 119 -2.10 -11.23 6.64
N LEU A 120 -1.42 -11.17 5.49
CA LEU A 120 0.04 -11.12 5.42
C LEU A 120 0.62 -9.73 5.74
N MET A 121 -0.22 -8.70 5.62
CA MET A 121 0.16 -7.30 5.80
C MET A 121 -0.11 -6.76 7.21
N MET A 122 -0.90 -7.49 8.04
CA MET A 122 -1.12 -7.22 9.46
C MET A 122 -0.03 -7.85 10.32
#